data_AF-A0AAX0BMH5-F1
#
_entry.id   AF-A0AAX0BMH5-F1
#
_cell.length_a   1.000
_cell.length_b   1.000
_cell.length_c   1.000
_cell.angle_alpha   90.00
_cell.angle_beta   90.00
_cell.angle_gamma   90.00
#
_symmetry.space_group_name_H-M   'P 1'
#
loop_
_entity.id
_entity.type
_entity.pdbx_description
1 polymer ?
#
loop_
_entity_poly.entity_id
_entity_poly.type
_entity_poly.pdbx_seq_one_letter_code
_entity_poly.pdbx_strand_id
1 'polypeptide(L)'
;MSIKAYATVRLTGCNIRRFINLCTANHIKIWNLKYVSPKEYEACCSTEDIFLMKPHLKKTHTRLLVAKRQGYFAIKAFLYKIRIITAAITGVFCIHALICTRIWHIVPEGNRFTYDESVISFMESENVTIGSHKRADYSLLEKKLEEKYPDITWCSIYIEKNTMKIDISEGINYR
;
A
#
# COMPACT_ATOMS: atom_id res chain seq x y z
N MET A 1 -17.48 -20.75 7.14
CA MET A 1 -18.30 -20.35 8.31
C MET A 1 -18.51 -18.84 8.23
N SER A 2 -19.67 -18.38 7.75
CA SER A 2 -19.91 -16.94 7.55
C SER A 2 -20.15 -16.26 8.90
N ILE A 3 -19.17 -15.50 9.38
CA ILE A 3 -19.31 -14.69 10.60
C ILE A 3 -20.32 -13.57 10.30
N LYS A 4 -21.57 -13.75 10.72
CA LYS A 4 -22.65 -12.77 10.50
C LYS A 4 -22.54 -11.65 11.54
N ALA A 5 -22.65 -10.39 11.10
CA ALA A 5 -22.71 -9.25 12.00
C ALA A 5 -24.00 -9.30 12.82
N TYR A 6 -23.89 -9.09 14.14
CA TYR A 6 -25.03 -9.14 15.05
C TYR A 6 -25.15 -7.85 15.85
N ALA A 7 -26.37 -7.48 16.19
CA ALA A 7 -26.65 -6.33 17.02
C ALA A 7 -27.37 -6.77 18.29
N THR A 8 -27.01 -6.14 19.40
CA THR A 8 -27.78 -6.18 20.63
C THR A 8 -28.87 -5.13 20.53
N VAL A 9 -30.12 -5.58 20.60
CA VAL A 9 -31.32 -4.77 20.48
C VAL A 9 -32.09 -4.78 21.79
N ARG A 10 -32.63 -3.63 22.16
CA ARG A 10 -33.54 -3.46 23.29
C ARG A 10 -34.96 -3.34 22.75
N LEU A 11 -35.81 -4.25 23.20
CA LEU A 11 -37.22 -4.34 22.83
C LEU A 11 -38.05 -3.77 23.97
N THR A 12 -38.87 -2.77 23.68
CA THR A 12 -39.78 -2.17 24.66
C THR A 12 -41.22 -2.18 24.13
N GLY A 13 -42.20 -2.50 24.97
CA GLY A 13 -43.60 -2.47 24.55
C GLY A 13 -44.51 -3.45 25.29
N CYS A 14 -45.81 -3.37 24.99
CA CYS A 14 -46.84 -4.12 25.71
C CYS A 14 -46.94 -5.59 25.27
N ASN A 15 -46.57 -5.94 24.03
CA ASN A 15 -46.79 -7.26 23.43
C ASN A 15 -45.49 -7.92 22.91
N ILE A 16 -44.43 -7.91 23.72
CA ILE A 16 -43.10 -8.44 23.32
C ILE A 16 -43.14 -9.94 23.01
N ARG A 17 -43.93 -10.72 23.74
CA ARG A 17 -44.09 -12.16 23.47
C ARG A 17 -44.69 -12.44 22.09
N ARG A 18 -45.69 -11.66 21.68
CA ARG A 18 -46.30 -11.75 20.35
C ARG A 18 -45.31 -11.36 19.25
N PHE A 19 -44.46 -10.36 19.51
CA PHE A 19 -43.40 -9.95 18.60
C PHE A 19 -42.37 -11.06 18.38
N ILE A 20 -41.89 -11.70 19.45
CA ILE A 20 -40.94 -12.82 19.36
C ILE A 20 -41.55 -13.96 18.55
N ASN A 21 -42.81 -14.33 18.81
CA ASN A 21 -43.49 -15.39 18.06
C ASN A 21 -43.61 -15.07 16.56
N LEU A 22 -43.91 -13.81 16.21
CA LEU A 22 -43.94 -13.38 14.82
C LEU A 22 -42.56 -13.45 14.16
N CYS A 23 -41.49 -13.09 14.88
CA CYS A 23 -40.14 -13.19 14.35
C CYS A 23 -39.76 -14.66 14.09
N THR A 24 -40.05 -15.56 15.03
CA THR A 24 -39.80 -17.01 14.86
C THR A 24 -40.59 -17.57 13.67
N ALA A 25 -41.86 -17.18 13.51
CA ALA A 25 -42.70 -17.62 12.38
C ALA A 25 -42.21 -17.13 11.02
N ASN A 26 -41.49 -16.00 10.96
CA ASN A 26 -40.88 -15.47 9.74
C ASN A 26 -39.40 -15.83 9.60
N HIS A 27 -38.95 -16.88 10.30
CA HIS A 27 -37.57 -17.39 10.28
C HIS A 27 -36.49 -16.37 10.72
N ILE A 28 -36.88 -15.32 11.46
CA ILE A 28 -35.96 -14.34 12.03
C ILE A 28 -35.39 -14.91 13.34
N LYS A 29 -34.07 -15.16 13.37
CA LYS A 29 -33.40 -15.73 14.54
C LYS A 29 -33.11 -14.64 15.57
N ILE A 30 -33.69 -14.81 16.76
CA ILE A 30 -33.41 -14.01 17.95
C ILE A 30 -32.76 -14.93 18.98
N TRP A 31 -31.66 -14.50 19.60
CA TRP A 31 -30.97 -15.30 20.63
C TRP A 31 -30.52 -14.42 21.80
N ASN A 32 -30.05 -15.05 22.88
CA ASN A 32 -29.55 -14.37 24.08
C ASN A 32 -30.57 -13.35 24.65
N LEU A 33 -31.82 -13.80 24.79
CA LEU A 33 -32.90 -13.01 25.36
C LEU A 33 -32.66 -12.83 26.86
N LYS A 34 -32.56 -11.57 27.30
CA LYS A 34 -32.36 -11.16 28.69
C LYS A 34 -33.50 -10.26 29.12
N TYR A 35 -34.03 -10.55 30.30
CA TYR A 35 -35.01 -9.68 30.94
C TYR A 35 -34.29 -8.54 31.66
N VAL A 36 -34.68 -7.29 31.37
CA VAL A 36 -34.02 -6.11 31.94
C VAL A 36 -34.93 -5.40 32.95
N SER A 37 -36.18 -5.14 32.57
CA SER A 37 -37.14 -4.41 33.42
C SER A 37 -38.60 -4.72 33.01
N PRO A 38 -39.62 -4.27 33.78
CA PRO A 38 -41.01 -4.47 33.42
C PRO A 38 -41.30 -3.77 32.08
N LYS A 39 -41.51 -4.58 31.02
CA LYS A 39 -41.72 -4.17 29.61
C LYS A 39 -40.44 -3.88 28.81
N GLU A 40 -39.26 -4.28 29.28
CA GLU A 40 -38.02 -4.20 28.51
C GLU A 40 -37.26 -5.52 28.47
N TYR A 41 -36.93 -5.95 27.25
CA TYR A 41 -36.09 -7.12 27.00
C TYR A 41 -34.90 -6.71 26.15
N GLU A 42 -33.76 -7.34 26.39
CA GLU A 42 -32.59 -7.25 25.55
C GLU A 42 -32.42 -8.57 24.78
N ALA A 43 -32.11 -8.49 23.50
CA ALA A 43 -31.90 -9.66 22.66
C ALA A 43 -30.82 -9.40 21.62
N CYS A 44 -30.24 -10.46 21.09
CA CYS A 44 -29.33 -10.38 19.95
C CYS A 44 -30.04 -10.85 18.67
N CYS A 45 -29.81 -10.13 17.58
CA CYS A 45 -30.30 -10.50 16.24
C CYS A 45 -29.25 -10.21 15.17
N SER A 46 -29.39 -10.82 14.00
CA SER A 46 -28.54 -10.48 12.85
C SER A 46 -28.83 -9.06 12.38
N THR A 47 -27.82 -8.35 11.87
CA THR A 47 -27.98 -6.95 11.41
C THR A 47 -28.87 -6.85 10.17
N GLU A 48 -28.84 -7.88 9.32
CA GLU A 48 -29.70 -8.01 8.13
C GLU A 48 -31.18 -8.14 8.52
N ASP A 49 -31.45 -8.89 9.58
CA ASP A 49 -32.81 -9.20 10.04
C ASP A 49 -33.50 -8.00 10.71
N ILE A 50 -32.75 -6.99 11.18
CA ILE A 50 -33.31 -5.78 11.79
C ILE A 50 -34.27 -5.07 10.83
N PHE A 51 -33.96 -5.06 9.53
CA PHE A 51 -34.83 -4.45 8.53
C PHE A 51 -36.10 -5.27 8.31
N LEU A 52 -36.00 -6.59 8.35
CA LEU A 52 -37.14 -7.52 8.26
C LEU A 52 -38.07 -7.44 9.48
N MET A 53 -37.55 -7.05 10.64
CA MET A 53 -38.33 -6.88 11.88
C MET A 53 -39.25 -5.63 11.87
N LYS A 54 -38.96 -4.61 11.06
CA LYS A 54 -39.73 -3.35 11.01
C LYS A 54 -41.26 -3.52 10.87
N PRO A 55 -41.78 -4.31 9.92
CA PRO A 55 -43.23 -4.54 9.81
C PRO A 55 -43.82 -5.23 11.04
N HIS A 56 -43.08 -6.13 11.68
CA HIS A 56 -43.54 -6.83 12.89
C HIS A 56 -43.61 -5.89 14.09
N LEU A 57 -42.64 -4.99 14.25
CA LEU A 57 -42.64 -3.97 15.30
C LEU A 57 -43.89 -3.08 15.25
N LYS A 58 -44.30 -2.67 14.03
CA LYS A 58 -45.54 -1.91 13.83
C LYS A 58 -46.78 -2.70 14.24
N LYS A 59 -46.87 -3.98 13.87
CA LYS A 59 -48.03 -4.84 14.17
C LYS A 59 -48.21 -5.12 15.67
N THR A 60 -47.13 -5.14 16.44
CA THR A 60 -47.18 -5.48 17.87
C THR A 60 -47.08 -4.28 18.80
N HIS A 61 -47.02 -3.05 18.26
CA HIS A 61 -46.75 -1.83 19.02
C HIS A 61 -45.52 -1.96 19.93
N THR A 62 -44.47 -2.62 19.42
CA THR A 62 -43.18 -2.76 20.09
C THR A 62 -42.17 -1.83 19.45
N ARG A 63 -41.31 -1.22 20.28
CA ARG A 63 -40.19 -0.39 19.85
C ARG A 63 -38.92 -1.22 19.95
N LEU A 64 -38.06 -1.06 18.96
CA LEU A 64 -36.74 -1.68 18.92
C LEU A 64 -35.69 -0.57 18.88
N LEU A 65 -34.80 -0.57 19.86
CA LEU A 65 -33.66 0.32 19.93
C LEU A 65 -32.38 -0.51 19.78
N VAL A 66 -31.53 -0.15 18.82
CA VAL A 66 -30.23 -0.82 18.64
C VAL A 66 -29.27 -0.28 19.70
N ALA A 67 -29.02 -1.07 20.74
CA ALA A 67 -28.18 -0.66 21.88
C ALA A 67 -26.68 -0.76 21.55
N LYS A 68 -26.27 -1.82 20.85
CA LYS A 68 -24.86 -2.00 20.45
C LYS A 68 -24.77 -2.80 19.14
N ARG A 69 -24.02 -2.26 18.18
CA ARG A 69 -23.66 -3.00 16.96
C ARG A 69 -22.35 -3.73 17.22
N GLN A 70 -22.33 -5.05 17.06
CA GLN A 70 -21.16 -5.88 17.35
C GLN A 70 -20.80 -6.73 16.11
N GLY A 71 -19.54 -7.13 16.00
CA GLY A 71 -19.05 -7.96 14.88
C GLY A 71 -18.47 -7.18 13.69
N TYR A 72 -18.65 -7.73 12.48
CA TYR A 72 -17.84 -7.44 11.28
C TYR A 72 -17.79 -5.98 10.81
N PHE A 73 -18.64 -5.06 11.31
CA PHE A 73 -18.60 -3.65 10.91
C PHE A 73 -17.33 -2.93 11.37
N ALA A 74 -16.91 -3.13 12.63
CA ALA A 74 -15.66 -2.54 13.12
C ALA A 74 -14.44 -3.19 12.44
N ILE A 75 -14.51 -4.50 12.20
CA ILE A 75 -13.44 -5.27 11.55
C ILE A 75 -13.29 -4.86 10.08
N LYS A 76 -14.38 -4.66 9.33
CA LYS A 76 -14.33 -4.26 7.92
C LYS A 76 -13.73 -2.87 7.75
N ALA A 77 -14.11 -1.92 8.61
CA ALA A 77 -13.51 -0.58 8.62
C ALA A 77 -12.02 -0.62 9.00
N PHE A 78 -11.65 -1.45 9.97
CA PHE A 78 -10.26 -1.66 10.37
C PHE A 78 -9.42 -2.31 9.28
N LEU A 79 -9.93 -3.36 8.62
CA LEU A 79 -9.27 -4.03 7.50
C LEU A 79 -9.11 -3.11 6.28
N TYR A 80 -10.10 -2.24 6.01
CA TYR A 80 -9.98 -1.24 4.95
C TYR A 80 -8.86 -0.23 5.25
N LYS A 81 -8.76 0.25 6.50
CA LYS A 81 -7.66 1.12 6.93
C LYS A 81 -6.30 0.42 6.80
N ILE A 82 -6.19 -0.83 7.23
CA ILE A 82 -4.95 -1.62 7.09
C ILE A 82 -4.57 -1.75 5.62
N ARG A 83 -5.53 -2.05 4.73
CA ARG A 83 -5.26 -2.17 3.28
C ARG A 83 -4.68 -0.89 2.67
N ILE A 84 -5.22 0.28 3.05
CA ILE A 84 -4.68 1.57 2.59
C ILE A 84 -3.27 1.77 3.12
N ILE A 85 -3.04 1.52 4.41
CA ILE A 85 -1.72 1.68 5.03
C ILE A 85 -0.70 0.74 4.38
N THR A 86 -1.05 -0.53 4.17
CA THR A 86 -0.16 -1.49 3.52
C THR A 86 0.14 -1.08 2.08
N ALA A 87 -0.86 -0.60 1.33
CA ALA A 87 -0.65 -0.14 -0.04
C ALA A 87 0.26 1.10 -0.09
N ALA A 88 0.10 2.04 0.84
CA ALA A 88 0.95 3.22 0.95
C ALA A 88 2.40 2.83 1.28
N ILE A 89 2.60 1.94 2.25
CA ILE A 89 3.93 1.43 2.63
C ILE A 89 4.59 0.74 1.44
N THR A 90 3.89 -0.19 0.78
CA THR A 90 4.39 -0.88 -0.41
C THR A 90 4.74 0.12 -1.52
N GLY A 91 3.90 1.14 -1.75
CA GLY A 91 4.17 2.20 -2.72
C GLY A 91 5.47 2.96 -2.43
N VAL A 92 5.71 3.33 -1.17
CA VAL A 92 6.96 3.98 -0.75
C VAL A 92 8.17 3.08 -1.00
N PHE A 93 8.09 1.80 -0.64
CA PHE A 93 9.18 0.86 -0.90
C PHE A 93 9.45 0.65 -2.39
N CYS A 94 8.41 0.57 -3.23
CA CYS A 94 8.56 0.47 -4.68
C CYS A 94 9.23 1.71 -5.27
N ILE A 95 8.79 2.91 -4.87
CA ILE A 95 9.41 4.18 -5.31
C ILE A 95 10.88 4.24 -4.87
N HIS A 96 11.16 3.87 -3.61
CA HIS A 96 12.53 3.84 -3.10
C HIS A 96 13.42 2.88 -3.91
N ALA A 97 12.94 1.67 -4.20
CA ALA A 97 13.66 0.71 -5.02
C ALA A 97 13.97 1.25 -6.44
N LEU A 98 13.01 1.95 -7.05
CA LEU A 98 13.20 2.58 -8.36
C LEU A 98 14.26 3.69 -8.34
N ILE A 99 14.32 4.50 -7.28
CA ILE A 99 15.33 5.56 -7.13
C ILE A 99 16.72 4.97 -6.94
N CYS A 100 16.84 3.86 -6.21
CA CYS A 100 18.10 3.16 -5.95
C CYS A 100 18.71 2.49 -7.20
N THR A 101 17.93 2.23 -8.25
CA THR A 101 18.47 1.63 -9.50
C THR A 101 18.98 2.66 -10.51
N ARG A 102 18.89 3.96 -10.20
CA ARG A 102 19.31 5.03 -11.10
C ARG A 102 20.66 5.63 -10.74
N ILE A 103 21.34 6.15 -11.75
CA ILE A 103 22.56 6.95 -11.62
C ILE A 103 22.13 8.40 -11.39
N TRP A 104 22.63 9.03 -10.33
CA TRP A 104 22.28 10.40 -9.96
C TRP A 104 23.42 11.40 -10.18
N HIS A 105 24.66 10.90 -10.18
CA HIS A 105 25.85 11.70 -10.40
C HIS A 105 26.82 10.94 -11.30
N ILE A 106 27.52 11.65 -12.17
CA ILE A 106 28.60 11.13 -13.01
C ILE A 106 29.82 11.98 -12.67
N VAL A 107 30.89 11.35 -12.18
CA VAL A 107 32.10 12.03 -11.74
C VAL A 107 33.30 11.41 -12.45
N PRO A 108 33.84 12.09 -13.47
CA PRO A 108 35.16 11.76 -14.02
C PRO A 108 36.25 12.12 -13.01
N GLU A 109 37.23 11.24 -12.83
CA GLU A 109 38.41 11.46 -11.98
C GLU A 109 39.68 11.09 -12.76
N GLY A 110 40.79 11.80 -12.55
CA GLY A 110 42.11 11.47 -13.10
C GLY A 110 42.44 12.04 -14.49
N ASN A 111 41.52 12.81 -15.08
CA ASN A 111 41.76 13.57 -16.29
C ASN A 111 42.69 14.78 -16.06
N ARG A 112 43.58 15.04 -17.02
CA ARG A 112 44.50 16.19 -17.02
C ARG A 112 44.36 17.00 -18.31
N PHE A 113 44.21 16.32 -19.44
CA PHE A 113 44.07 16.88 -20.78
C PHE A 113 42.62 16.82 -21.28
N THR A 114 41.86 15.80 -20.91
CA THR A 114 40.45 15.66 -21.28
C THR A 114 39.55 16.42 -20.30
N TYR A 115 38.76 17.38 -20.75
CA TYR A 115 37.81 18.08 -19.86
C TYR A 115 36.67 17.16 -19.39
N ASP A 116 36.22 17.34 -18.15
CA ASP A 116 35.08 16.61 -17.56
C ASP A 116 33.84 16.65 -18.47
N GLU A 117 33.57 17.81 -19.06
CA GLU A 117 32.41 18.04 -19.93
C GLU A 117 32.47 17.22 -21.23
N SER A 118 33.67 16.95 -21.75
CA SER A 118 33.89 16.08 -22.91
C SER A 118 33.61 14.61 -22.60
N VAL A 119 33.92 14.17 -21.37
CA VAL A 119 33.62 12.81 -20.91
C VAL A 119 32.13 12.67 -20.65
N ILE A 120 31.52 13.64 -19.98
CA ILE A 120 30.07 13.65 -19.71
C ILE A 120 29.28 13.65 -21.02
N SER A 121 29.59 14.54 -21.96
CA SER A 121 28.90 14.58 -23.27
C SER A 121 29.06 13.30 -24.08
N PHE A 122 30.18 12.59 -23.96
CA PHE A 122 30.33 11.26 -24.52
C PHE A 122 29.38 10.25 -23.87
N MET A 123 29.26 10.23 -22.54
CA MET A 123 28.32 9.36 -21.84
C MET A 123 26.87 9.63 -22.26
N GLU A 124 26.50 10.90 -22.44
CA GLU A 124 25.19 11.28 -22.95
C GLU A 124 24.93 10.73 -24.37
N SER A 125 25.94 10.78 -25.25
CA SER A 125 25.84 10.21 -26.61
C SER A 125 25.63 8.69 -26.62
N GLU A 126 26.07 7.99 -25.56
CA GLU A 126 25.88 6.55 -25.37
C GLU A 126 24.64 6.19 -24.54
N ASN A 127 23.70 7.14 -24.40
CA ASN A 127 22.47 7.04 -23.61
C ASN A 127 22.70 6.76 -22.11
N VAL A 128 23.81 7.25 -21.57
CA VAL A 128 24.14 7.20 -20.15
C VAL A 128 24.11 8.62 -19.60
N THR A 129 22.96 9.03 -19.09
CA THR A 129 22.73 10.35 -18.51
C THR A 129 22.40 10.23 -17.02
N ILE A 130 22.32 11.36 -16.33
CA ILE A 130 21.70 11.42 -15.01
C ILE A 130 20.25 10.91 -15.13
N GLY A 131 19.88 9.97 -14.26
CA GLY A 131 18.58 9.26 -14.28
C GLY A 131 18.58 7.93 -15.05
N SER A 132 19.66 7.58 -15.77
CA SER A 132 19.76 6.29 -16.46
C SER A 132 19.80 5.12 -15.47
N HIS A 133 19.26 3.98 -15.90
CA HIS A 133 19.29 2.75 -15.11
C HIS A 133 20.72 2.19 -15.06
N LYS A 134 21.14 1.73 -13.88
CA LYS A 134 22.44 1.07 -13.69
C LYS A 134 22.51 -0.18 -14.57
N ARG A 135 23.55 -0.29 -15.39
CA ARG A 135 23.82 -1.47 -16.23
C ARG A 135 24.68 -2.47 -15.44
N ALA A 136 24.60 -3.74 -15.84
CA ALA A 136 25.39 -4.82 -15.22
C ALA A 136 26.85 -4.83 -15.70
N ASP A 137 27.12 -4.30 -16.90
CA ASP A 137 28.44 -4.28 -17.51
C ASP A 137 28.69 -2.92 -18.18
N TYR A 138 29.86 -2.33 -17.90
CA TYR A 138 30.36 -1.08 -18.48
C TYR A 138 31.61 -1.27 -19.35
N SER A 139 32.10 -2.50 -19.51
CA SER A 139 33.34 -2.80 -20.26
C SER A 139 33.29 -2.33 -21.72
N LEU A 140 32.10 -2.36 -22.33
CA LEU A 140 31.92 -1.86 -23.69
C LEU A 140 32.05 -0.32 -23.76
N LEU A 141 31.59 0.37 -22.72
CA LEU A 141 31.62 1.83 -22.63
C LEU A 141 33.04 2.33 -22.38
N GLU A 142 33.81 1.60 -21.57
CA GLU A 142 35.24 1.82 -21.34
C GLU A 142 36.01 1.76 -22.67
N LYS A 143 35.87 0.67 -23.44
CA LYS A 143 36.54 0.52 -24.74
C LYS A 143 36.21 1.63 -25.73
N LYS A 144 34.93 2.02 -25.82
CA LYS A 144 34.52 3.10 -26.71
C LYS A 144 35.09 4.46 -26.29
N LEU A 145 35.29 4.68 -24.98
CA LEU A 145 35.90 5.90 -24.47
C LEU A 145 37.39 5.97 -24.85
N GLU A 146 38.11 4.85 -24.70
CA GLU A 146 39.52 4.70 -25.10
C GLU A 146 39.70 4.87 -26.63
N GLU A 147 38.79 4.31 -27.44
CA GLU A 147 38.83 4.47 -28.89
C GLU A 147 38.58 5.93 -29.34
N LYS A 148 37.76 6.68 -28.59
CA LYS A 148 37.39 8.06 -28.93
C LYS A 148 38.48 9.08 -28.57
N TYR A 149 39.20 8.85 -27.47
CA TYR A 149 40.20 9.79 -26.95
C TYR A 149 41.59 9.13 -26.86
N PRO A 150 42.47 9.34 -27.86
CA PRO A 150 43.79 8.69 -27.92
C PRO A 150 44.74 9.04 -26.76
N ASP A 151 44.47 10.13 -26.04
CA ASP A 151 45.25 10.56 -24.88
C ASP A 151 44.97 9.70 -23.64
N ILE A 152 43.85 8.98 -23.61
CA ILE A 152 43.48 8.05 -22.54
C ILE A 152 44.23 6.73 -22.75
N THR A 153 45.06 6.35 -21.78
CA THR A 153 45.81 5.08 -21.80
C THR A 153 44.99 3.92 -21.25
N TRP A 154 44.20 4.18 -20.21
CA TRP A 154 43.23 3.24 -19.66
C TRP A 154 42.11 4.00 -18.97
N CYS A 155 40.91 3.41 -18.95
CA CYS A 155 39.79 3.91 -18.16
C CYS A 155 39.05 2.79 -17.43
N SER A 156 38.43 3.12 -16.29
CA SER A 156 37.54 2.21 -15.58
C SER A 156 36.26 2.92 -15.15
N ILE A 157 35.12 2.31 -15.45
CA ILE A 157 33.79 2.83 -15.15
C ILE A 157 33.11 1.88 -14.17
N TYR A 158 32.81 2.39 -12.97
CA TYR A 158 32.10 1.63 -11.95
C TYR A 158 31.08 2.48 -11.23
N ILE A 159 30.16 1.81 -10.53
CA ILE A 159 29.14 2.48 -9.72
C ILE A 159 29.53 2.38 -8.26
N GLU A 160 29.71 3.53 -7.63
CA GLU A 160 29.75 3.66 -6.19
C GLU A 160 28.42 4.23 -5.70
N LYS A 161 27.61 3.41 -5.01
CA LYS A 161 26.26 3.77 -4.54
C LYS A 161 25.35 4.15 -5.72
N ASN A 162 25.08 5.45 -5.88
CA ASN A 162 24.25 6.06 -6.92
C ASN A 162 25.06 6.99 -7.83
N THR A 163 26.38 6.97 -7.68
CA THR A 163 27.30 7.80 -8.45
C THR A 163 28.10 6.88 -9.37
N MET A 164 28.10 7.21 -10.66
CA MET A 164 29.01 6.60 -11.63
C MET A 164 30.35 7.32 -11.54
N LYS A 165 31.40 6.56 -11.24
CA LYS A 165 32.78 7.03 -11.25
C LYS A 165 33.47 6.55 -12.51
N ILE A 166 34.25 7.43 -13.10
CA ILE A 166 35.02 7.17 -14.32
C ILE A 166 36.46 7.53 -14.00
N ASP A 167 37.25 6.52 -13.66
CA ASP A 167 38.67 6.71 -13.37
C ASP A 167 39.44 6.65 -14.69
N ILE A 168 40.11 7.75 -15.03
CA ILE A 168 40.84 7.93 -16.29
C ILE A 168 42.32 8.07 -15.98
N SER A 169 43.16 7.41 -16.78
CA SER A 169 44.59 7.66 -16.79
C SER A 169 45.05 8.02 -18.18
N GLU A 170 45.69 9.18 -18.26
CA GLU A 170 46.19 9.72 -19.52
C GLU A 170 47.71 9.53 -19.62
N GLY A 171 48.17 9.25 -20.83
CA GLY A 171 49.59 9.09 -21.11
C GLY A 171 50.29 10.44 -21.04
N ILE A 172 51.46 10.50 -20.39
CA ILE A 172 52.28 11.72 -20.42
C ILE A 172 52.91 11.81 -21.81
N ASN A 173 52.17 12.37 -22.78
CA ASN A 173 52.73 12.74 -24.06
C ASN A 173 53.56 14.01 -23.87
N TYR A 174 54.87 13.85 -23.70
CA TYR A 174 55.83 14.93 -23.87
C TYR A 174 55.84 15.32 -25.36
N ARG A 175 54.98 16.26 -25.74
CA ARG A 175 55.16 17.02 -26.99
C ARG A 175 55.85 18.34 -26.69
#